data_AF-A0AAD9KND1-F1
#
_entry.id   AF-A0AAD9KND1-F1
#
_cell.length_a   1.000
_cell.length_b   1.000
_cell.length_c   1.000
_cell.angle_alpha   90.00
_cell.angle_beta   90.00
_cell.angle_gamma   90.00
#
_symmetry.space_group_name_H-M   'P 1'
#
loop_
_entity.id
_entity.type
_entity.pdbx_description
1 polymer ?
#
loop_
_entity_poly.entity_id
_entity_poly.type
_entity_poly.pdbx_seq_one_letter_code
_entity_poly.pdbx_strand_id
1 'polypeptide(L)'
;MIENDTPIYVNNTQNENVESYIYLGQRYSSGDKQIRQKEIQRRIAAGSTAFDKHRDIVKGNIGTCLKRQVYNYCILPAMTYGAETWALTTQAKNKLAAAQTKERGGKDGKE
;
A
#
# COMPACT_ATOMS: atom_id res chain seq x y z
N MET A 1 27.56 -1.39 -12.49
CA MET A 1 26.35 -0.56 -12.62
C MET A 1 26.27 -0.18 -14.09
N ILE A 2 25.28 -0.66 -14.82
CA ILE A 2 25.10 -0.27 -16.23
C ILE A 2 24.00 0.79 -16.22
N GLU A 3 24.39 2.07 -16.29
CA GLU A 3 23.48 3.15 -16.64
C GLU A 3 23.08 2.94 -18.11
N ASN A 4 21.88 2.40 -18.34
CA ASN A 4 21.30 2.42 -19.67
C ASN A 4 20.79 3.84 -19.92
N ASP A 5 21.69 4.73 -20.33
CA ASP A 5 21.39 6.13 -20.66
C ASP A 5 20.95 6.27 -22.13
N THR A 6 20.20 5.28 -22.62
CA THR A 6 19.67 5.30 -23.98
C THR A 6 18.41 6.17 -24.02
N PRO A 7 18.40 7.29 -24.76
CA PRO A 7 17.24 8.17 -24.81
C PRO A 7 16.06 7.46 -25.47
N ILE A 8 14.91 7.48 -24.79
CA ILE A 8 13.66 6.87 -25.26
C ILE A 8 12.82 7.93 -25.96
N TYR A 9 12.48 7.69 -27.22
CA TYR A 9 11.64 8.59 -28.02
C TYR A 9 10.23 8.00 -28.20
N VAL A 10 9.20 8.82 -28.00
CA VAL A 10 7.80 8.50 -28.32
C VAL A 10 7.29 9.61 -29.22
N ASN A 11 6.77 9.27 -30.40
CA ASN A 11 6.29 10.26 -31.39
C ASN A 11 7.31 11.39 -31.65
N ASN A 12 8.58 11.02 -31.87
CA ASN A 12 9.70 11.96 -32.08
C ASN A 12 9.97 12.93 -30.91
N THR A 13 9.34 12.71 -29.75
CA THR A 13 9.59 13.48 -28.52
C THR A 13 10.46 12.64 -27.57
N GLN A 14 11.57 13.20 -27.11
CA GLN A 14 12.42 12.55 -26.11
C GLN A 14 11.71 12.53 -24.76
N ASN A 15 11.61 11.35 -24.15
CA ASN A 15 11.05 11.21 -22.81
C ASN A 15 12.10 11.54 -21.77
N GLU A 16 11.66 12.16 -20.68
CA GLU A 16 12.51 12.42 -19.51
C GLU A 16 12.89 11.11 -18.83
N ASN A 17 14.19 10.92 -18.57
CA ASN A 17 14.68 9.82 -17.77
C ASN A 17 14.52 10.19 -16.28
N VAL A 18 13.52 9.61 -15.63
CA VAL A 18 13.24 9.85 -14.21
C VAL A 18 13.48 8.59 -13.38
N GLU A 19 14.13 8.75 -12.23
CA GLU A 19 14.39 7.63 -11.31
C GLU A 19 13.09 6.96 -10.86
N SER A 20 12.04 7.75 -10.62
CA SER A 20 10.73 7.25 -10.19
C SER A 20 9.60 8.19 -10.58
N TYR A 21 8.43 7.62 -10.86
CA TYR A 21 7.23 8.35 -11.26
C TYR A 21 5.99 7.75 -10.58
N ILE A 22 4.91 8.53 -10.49
CA ILE A 22 3.62 8.04 -10.01
C ILE A 22 2.73 7.84 -11.22
N TYR A 23 2.25 6.61 -11.41
CA TYR A 23 1.30 6.27 -12.45
C TYR A 23 0.08 5.59 -11.82
N LEU A 24 -1.11 6.13 -12.11
CA LEU A 24 -2.38 5.68 -11.54
C LEU A 24 -2.34 5.52 -10.00
N GLY A 25 -1.63 6.42 -9.33
CA GLY A 25 -1.48 6.42 -7.87
C GLY A 25 -0.46 5.42 -7.32
N GLN A 26 0.12 4.55 -8.15
CA GLN A 26 1.23 3.65 -7.78
C GLN A 26 2.57 4.29 -8.14
N ARG A 27 3.55 4.20 -7.22
CA ARG A 27 4.92 4.64 -7.52
C ARG A 27 5.66 3.54 -8.28
N TYR A 28 6.13 3.87 -9.48
CA TYR A 28 6.99 3.04 -10.31
C TYR A 28 8.39 3.63 -10.33
N SER A 29 9.39 2.77 -10.44
CA SER A 29 10.79 3.19 -10.44
C SER A 29 11.67 2.11 -11.05
N SER A 30 12.67 2.56 -11.80
CA SER A 30 13.62 1.71 -12.51
C SER A 30 14.75 1.30 -11.57
N GLY A 31 14.48 0.37 -10.65
CA GLY A 31 15.52 -0.19 -9.78
C GLY A 31 15.05 -0.62 -8.39
N ASP A 32 15.40 -1.85 -8.04
CA ASP A 32 15.69 -2.32 -6.68
C ASP A 32 14.58 -2.56 -5.63
N LYS A 33 14.88 -3.47 -4.70
CA LYS A 33 14.00 -3.93 -3.59
C LYS A 33 13.61 -2.80 -2.63
N GLN A 34 14.48 -1.79 -2.46
CA GLN A 34 14.28 -0.69 -1.52
C GLN A 34 13.09 0.21 -1.90
N ILE A 35 12.79 0.34 -3.19
CA ILE A 35 11.73 1.23 -3.65
C ILE A 35 10.34 0.58 -3.48
N ARG A 36 10.26 -0.74 -3.61
CA ARG A 36 9.07 -1.50 -3.18
C ARG A 36 8.78 -1.29 -1.71
N GLN A 37 9.81 -1.17 -0.87
CA GLN A 37 9.63 -0.88 0.55
C GLN A 37 9.06 0.53 0.80
N LYS A 38 9.44 1.53 0.00
CA LYS A 38 8.88 2.89 0.05
C LYS A 38 7.41 2.92 -0.35
N GLU A 39 7.02 2.22 -1.41
CA GLU A 39 5.61 2.14 -1.81
C GLU A 39 4.78 1.34 -0.78
N ILE A 40 5.30 0.26 -0.21
CA ILE A 40 4.66 -0.44 0.93
C ILE A 40 4.43 0.52 2.09
N GLN A 41 5.41 1.34 2.47
CA GLN A 41 5.25 2.34 3.54
C GLN A 41 4.16 3.37 3.20
N ARG A 42 4.12 3.85 1.95
CA ARG A 42 3.07 4.76 1.49
C ARG A 42 1.68 4.15 1.61
N ARG A 43 1.52 2.87 1.27
CA ARG A 43 0.25 2.14 1.39
C ARG A 43 -0.17 1.90 2.83
N ILE A 44 0.77 1.60 3.72
CA ILE A 44 0.52 1.53 5.15
C ILE A 44 0.00 2.88 5.66
N ALA A 45 0.66 3.99 5.29
CA ALA A 45 0.23 5.33 5.68
C ALA A 45 -1.17 5.68 5.12
N ALA A 46 -1.47 5.27 3.88
CA ALA A 46 -2.79 5.43 3.29
C ALA A 46 -3.87 4.62 4.05
N GLY A 47 -3.56 3.38 4.41
CA GLY A 47 -4.40 2.54 5.26
C GLY A 47 -4.66 3.17 6.64
N SER A 48 -3.61 3.68 7.31
CA SER A 48 -3.74 4.40 8.58
C SER A 48 -4.61 5.65 8.46
N THR A 49 -4.42 6.45 7.40
CA THR A 49 -5.24 7.64 7.15
C THR A 49 -6.72 7.27 6.93
N ALA A 50 -6.98 6.22 6.17
CA ALA A 50 -8.34 5.72 5.95
C ALA A 50 -8.97 5.17 7.24
N PHE A 51 -8.17 4.49 8.07
CA PHE A 51 -8.60 4.04 9.39
C PHE A 51 -8.96 5.22 10.29
N ASP A 52 -8.11 6.23 10.39
CA ASP A 52 -8.34 7.41 11.23
C ASP A 52 -9.61 8.16 10.82
N LYS A 53 -9.86 8.28 9.51
CA LYS A 53 -11.09 8.86 8.96
C LYS A 53 -12.35 8.11 9.39
N HIS A 54 -12.27 6.79 9.61
CA HIS A 54 -13.39 5.94 9.99
C HIS A 54 -13.30 5.43 11.44
N ARG A 55 -12.43 6.04 12.26
CA ARG A 55 -12.10 5.58 13.60
C ARG A 55 -13.33 5.46 14.49
N ASP A 56 -14.26 6.40 14.40
CA ASP A 56 -15.48 6.39 15.21
C ASP A 56 -16.39 5.20 14.89
N ILE A 57 -16.39 4.73 13.64
CA ILE A 57 -17.17 3.56 13.25
C ILE A 57 -16.45 2.28 13.71
N VAL A 58 -15.16 2.18 13.42
CA VAL A 58 -14.36 0.98 13.68
C VAL A 58 -14.15 0.75 15.18
N LYS A 59 -13.90 1.82 15.96
CA LYS A 59 -13.68 1.77 17.41
C LYS A 59 -14.95 2.08 18.23
N GLY A 60 -15.98 2.68 17.66
CA GLY A 60 -17.22 3.00 18.36
C GLY A 60 -18.04 1.77 18.75
N ASN A 61 -19.11 1.98 19.51
CA ASN A 61 -20.02 0.91 19.94
C ASN A 61 -21.05 0.57 18.84
N ILE A 62 -20.55 0.14 17.68
CA ILE A 62 -21.35 -0.23 16.51
C ILE A 62 -21.25 -1.74 16.28
N GLY A 63 -22.31 -2.32 15.71
CA GLY A 63 -22.38 -3.73 15.33
C GLY A 63 -21.23 -4.17 14.42
N THR A 64 -20.75 -5.39 14.66
CA THR A 64 -19.57 -5.97 13.99
C THR A 64 -19.72 -6.05 12.47
N CYS A 65 -20.94 -6.18 11.96
CA CYS A 65 -21.22 -6.20 10.52
C CYS A 65 -20.76 -4.91 9.84
N LEU A 66 -21.17 -3.74 10.35
CA LEU A 66 -20.83 -2.46 9.75
C LEU A 66 -19.33 -2.17 9.85
N LYS A 67 -18.72 -2.50 11.00
CA LYS A 67 -17.26 -2.39 11.18
C LYS A 67 -16.50 -3.18 10.14
N ARG A 68 -16.94 -4.41 9.87
CA ARG A 68 -16.35 -5.29 8.86
C ARG A 68 -16.53 -4.71 7.45
N GLN A 69 -17.70 -4.16 7.14
CA GLN A 69 -17.95 -3.52 5.85
C GLN A 69 -17.02 -2.32 5.64
N VAL A 70 -16.92 -1.41 6.60
CA VAL A 70 -16.03 -0.24 6.51
C VAL A 70 -14.57 -0.67 6.38
N TYR A 71 -14.14 -1.67 7.14
CA TYR A 71 -12.79 -2.21 7.00
C TYR A 71 -12.54 -2.76 5.59
N ASN A 72 -13.41 -3.64 5.08
CA ASN A 72 -13.22 -4.31 3.80
C ASN A 72 -13.38 -3.38 2.58
N TYR A 73 -14.27 -2.40 2.64
CA TYR A 73 -14.56 -1.52 1.51
C TYR A 73 -13.77 -0.21 1.50
N CYS A 74 -13.27 0.26 2.65
CA CYS A 74 -12.60 1.56 2.73
C CYS A 74 -11.14 1.46 3.17
N ILE A 75 -10.83 0.65 4.18
CA ILE A 75 -9.49 0.62 4.80
C ILE A 75 -8.57 -0.38 4.09
N LEU A 76 -9.06 -1.61 3.89
CA LEU A 76 -8.32 -2.68 3.23
C LEU A 76 -7.90 -2.30 1.81
N PRO A 77 -8.78 -1.75 0.94
CA PRO A 77 -8.39 -1.38 -0.42
C PRO A 77 -7.33 -0.28 -0.44
N ALA A 78 -7.39 0.69 0.49
CA ALA A 78 -6.37 1.75 0.58
C ALA A 78 -4.96 1.18 0.89
N MET A 79 -4.91 0.08 1.67
CA MET A 79 -3.67 -0.59 2.06
C MET A 79 -3.17 -1.61 1.03
N THR A 80 -4.07 -2.28 0.31
CA THR A 80 -3.71 -3.38 -0.61
C THR A 80 -3.63 -2.96 -2.07
N TYR A 81 -4.15 -1.79 -2.46
CA TYR A 81 -4.07 -1.31 -3.84
C TYR A 81 -2.61 -1.23 -4.30
N GLY A 82 -2.27 -1.93 -5.39
CA GLY A 82 -0.90 -2.08 -5.90
C GLY A 82 -0.17 -3.35 -5.44
N ALA A 83 -0.64 -4.07 -4.42
CA ALA A 83 -0.09 -5.38 -4.06
C ALA A 83 -0.49 -6.48 -5.06
N GLU A 84 -1.59 -6.30 -5.78
CA GLU A 84 -2.10 -7.21 -6.83
C GLU A 84 -1.19 -7.25 -8.07
N THR A 85 -0.47 -6.16 -8.35
CA THR A 85 0.42 -6.02 -9.52
C THR A 85 1.86 -6.40 -9.23
N TRP A 86 2.19 -6.91 -8.02
CA TRP A 86 3.54 -7.29 -7.65
C TRP A 86 3.70 -8.82 -7.53
N ALA A 87 4.82 -9.35 -8.01
CA ALA A 87 5.36 -10.60 -7.48
C ALA A 87 5.81 -10.34 -6.03
N LEU A 88 4.87 -10.46 -5.08
CA LEU A 88 5.12 -10.21 -3.67
C LEU A 88 6.19 -11.18 -3.14
N THR A 89 7.33 -10.63 -2.72
CA THR A 89 8.33 -11.41 -1.97
C THR A 89 7.74 -11.89 -0.64
N THR A 90 8.18 -13.06 -0.15
CA THR A 90 7.70 -13.64 1.13
C THR A 90 7.81 -12.66 2.30
N GLN A 91 8.85 -11.84 2.32
CA GLN A 91 9.04 -10.82 3.37
C GLN A 91 7.97 -9.72 3.32
N ALA A 92 7.55 -9.29 2.13
CA ALA A 92 6.47 -8.31 1.98
C ALA A 92 5.12 -8.89 2.42
N LYS A 93 4.84 -10.16 2.07
CA LYS A 93 3.63 -10.87 2.55
C LYS A 93 3.58 -10.94 4.08
N ASN A 94 4.70 -11.27 4.72
CA ASN A 94 4.78 -11.36 6.18
C ASN A 94 4.58 -10.01 6.87
N LYS A 95 5.10 -8.92 6.30
CA LYS A 95 4.88 -7.56 6.84
C LYS A 95 3.41 -7.13 6.72
N LEU A 96 2.78 -7.42 5.59
CA LEU A 96 1.36 -7.14 5.37
C LEU A 96 0.49 -7.95 6.34
N ALA A 97 0.79 -9.24 6.53
CA ALA A 97 0.08 -10.08 7.48
C ALA A 97 0.26 -9.62 8.94
N ALA A 98 1.47 -9.21 9.34
CA ALA A 98 1.73 -8.67 10.67
C ALA A 98 0.96 -7.36 10.93
N ALA A 99 0.92 -6.47 9.96
CA ALA A 99 0.11 -5.25 10.03
C ALA A 99 -1.38 -5.60 10.15
N GLN A 100 -1.88 -6.51 9.32
CA GLN A 100 -3.27 -6.96 9.33
C GLN A 100 -3.67 -7.58 10.67
N THR A 101 -2.80 -8.38 11.30
CA THR A 101 -3.05 -8.97 12.63
C THR A 101 -3.03 -7.90 13.73
N LYS A 102 -2.14 -6.91 13.65
CA LYS A 102 -2.07 -5.79 14.61
C LYS A 102 -3.34 -4.93 14.56
N GLU A 103 -3.86 -4.67 13.37
CA GLU A 103 -5.14 -3.96 13.19
C GLU A 103 -6.34 -4.77 13.71
N ARG A 104 -6.25 -6.12 13.70
CA ARG A 104 -7.29 -7.03 14.20
C ARG A 104 -7.24 -7.27 15.71
N GLY A 105 -6.05 -7.31 16.31
CA GLY A 105 -5.78 -7.72 17.70
C GLY A 105 -6.03 -6.67 18.78
N GLY A 106 -6.87 -5.67 18.52
CA GLY A 106 -7.21 -4.62 19.50
C GLY A 106 -8.24 -5.02 20.56
N LYS A 107 -8.67 -6.29 20.60
CA LYS A 107 -9.50 -6.90 21.63
C LYS A 107 -9.10 -8.35 21.71
N ASP A 108 -8.87 -8.85 22.92
CA ASP A 108 -8.93 -10.24 23.39
C ASP A 108 -7.78 -10.46 24.38
N GLY A 109 -8.08 -10.24 25.66
CA GLY A 109 -7.13 -10.38 26.76
C GLY A 109 -7.54 -9.73 28.08
N LYS A 110 -8.83 -9.80 28.44
CA LYS A 110 -9.32 -9.71 29.82
C LYS A 110 -10.55 -10.59 29.94
N GLU A 111 -10.33 -11.82 30.33
CA GLU A 111 -11.08 -12.58 31.34
C GLU A 111 -10.15 -13.64 31.93
#